data_AF-A0A852JEP9-F1
#
_entry.id   AF-A0A852JEP9-F1
#
_cell.length_a   1.000
_cell.length_b   1.000
_cell.length_c   1.000
_cell.angle_alpha   90.00
_cell.angle_beta   90.00
_cell.angle_gamma   90.00
#
_symmetry.space_group_name_H-M   'P 1'
#
loop_
_entity.id
_entity.type
_entity.pdbx_description
1 polymer ?
#
loop_
_entity_poly.entity_id
_entity_poly.type
_entity_poly.pdbx_seq_one_letter_code
_entity_poly.pdbx_strand_id
1 'polypeptide(L)'
;MSGYTEDEKLRLQQLRALRRRWLRDQELSEREPVLPPRKLGPVASFWERFLQPGGFWRHQVYKVCSTSGYIVTRVLIPAWIIAYYVKYHAMVRP
;
A
#
# COMPACT_ATOMS: atom_id res chain seq x y z
N MET A 1 57.98 14.55 3.72
CA MET A 1 56.62 14.39 3.18
C MET A 1 56.57 13.07 2.42
N SER A 2 56.41 11.96 3.14
CA SER A 2 56.35 10.64 2.50
C SER A 2 54.94 10.51 1.91
N GLY A 3 54.86 10.68 0.60
CA GLY A 3 53.68 10.28 -0.17
C GLY A 3 53.60 8.76 -0.28
N TYR A 4 52.47 8.28 -0.77
CA TYR A 4 52.24 6.87 -1.08
C TYR A 4 53.37 6.28 -1.93
N THR A 5 53.78 5.06 -1.58
CA THR A 5 54.67 4.23 -2.39
C THR A 5 53.98 3.83 -3.71
N GLU A 6 54.76 3.48 -4.73
CA GLU A 6 54.19 3.13 -6.06
C GLU A 6 53.23 1.93 -5.99
N ASP A 7 53.51 0.94 -5.13
CA ASP A 7 52.61 -0.20 -4.92
C ASP A 7 51.29 0.20 -4.27
N GLU A 8 51.32 1.15 -3.32
CA GLU A 8 50.11 1.66 -2.70
C GLU A 8 49.27 2.49 -3.69
N LYS A 9 49.93 3.24 -4.59
CA LYS A 9 49.24 3.95 -5.68
C LYS A 9 48.56 2.98 -6.65
N LEU A 10 49.26 1.91 -7.03
CA LEU A 10 48.71 0.84 -7.88
C LEU A 10 47.49 0.19 -7.22
N ARG A 11 47.61 -0.18 -5.94
CA ARG A 11 46.53 -0.77 -5.15
C ARG A 11 45.31 0.17 -5.05
N LEU A 12 45.54 1.47 -4.81
CA LEU A 12 44.47 2.46 -4.74
C LEU A 12 43.76 2.66 -6.08
N GLN A 13 44.49 2.61 -7.20
CA GLN A 13 43.88 2.64 -8.52
C GLN A 13 43.01 1.40 -8.77
N GLN A 14 43.49 0.22 -8.41
CA GLN A 14 42.73 -1.03 -8.53
C GLN A 14 41.45 -0.98 -7.69
N LEU A 15 41.54 -0.54 -6.43
CA LEU A 15 40.38 -0.39 -5.55
C LEU A 15 39.38 0.65 -6.08
N ARG A 16 39.84 1.77 -6.63
CA ARG A 16 38.96 2.77 -7.26
C ARG A 16 38.27 2.23 -8.50
N ALA A 17 38.92 1.37 -9.29
CA ALA A 17 38.31 0.76 -10.45
C ALA A 17 37.19 -0.21 -10.05
N LEU A 18 37.46 -1.07 -9.05
CA LEU A 18 36.45 -1.99 -8.49
C LEU A 18 35.29 -1.23 -7.86
N ARG A 19 35.58 -0.18 -7.08
CA ARG A 19 34.55 0.65 -6.44
C ARG A 19 33.62 1.31 -7.46
N ARG A 20 34.16 1.83 -8.57
CA ARG A 20 33.35 2.45 -9.64
C ARG A 20 32.44 1.45 -10.34
N ARG A 21 32.91 0.22 -10.58
CA ARG A 21 32.07 -0.86 -11.13
C ARG A 21 30.98 -1.26 -10.16
N TRP A 22 31.34 -1.49 -8.90
CA TRP A 22 30.38 -1.80 -7.85
C TRP A 22 29.28 -0.75 -7.70
N LEU A 23 29.65 0.55 -7.71
CA LEU A 23 28.66 1.63 -7.63
C LEU A 23 27.72 1.67 -8.83
N ARG A 24 28.21 1.36 -10.03
CA ARG A 24 27.38 1.23 -11.23
C ARG A 24 26.44 0.03 -11.16
N ASP A 25 26.89 -1.09 -10.60
CA ASP A 25 26.06 -2.28 -10.41
C ASP A 25 24.96 -2.08 -9.34
N GLN A 26 25.09 -1.05 -8.49
CA GLN A 26 24.06 -0.65 -7.54
C GLN A 26 23.01 0.31 -8.14
N GLU A 27 23.23 0.83 -9.35
CA GLU A 27 22.20 1.59 -10.05
C GLU A 27 21.09 0.61 -10.44
N LEU A 28 20.02 0.59 -9.64
CA LEU A 28 18.86 -0.27 -9.90
C LEU A 28 18.29 0.07 -11.28
N SER A 29 18.15 -0.94 -12.13
CA SER A 29 17.37 -0.81 -13.37
C SER A 29 15.92 -0.47 -13.04
N GLU A 30 15.24 0.29 -13.90
CA GLU A 30 13.82 0.66 -13.77
C GLU A 30 12.87 -0.55 -13.59
N ARG A 31 13.33 -1.76 -13.94
CA ARG A 31 12.60 -3.00 -13.75
C ARG A 31 12.81 -3.53 -12.34
N GLU A 32 12.09 -2.93 -11.40
CA GLU A 32 11.93 -3.50 -10.07
C GLU A 32 11.14 -4.82 -10.15
N PRO A 33 11.43 -5.80 -9.27
CA PRO A 33 10.58 -6.96 -9.09
C PRO A 33 9.25 -6.49 -8.50
N VAL A 34 8.29 -6.21 -9.38
CA VAL A 34 6.94 -5.83 -8.97
C VAL A 34 6.25 -7.07 -8.42
N LEU A 35 5.69 -6.94 -7.21
CA LEU A 35 4.82 -7.98 -6.67
C LEU A 35 3.68 -8.24 -7.68
N PRO A 36 3.25 -9.50 -7.84
CA PRO A 36 2.14 -9.79 -8.73
C PRO A 36 0.93 -8.93 -8.36
N PRO A 37 0.17 -8.43 -9.33
CA PRO A 37 -0.98 -7.60 -9.06
C PRO A 37 -1.92 -8.31 -8.09
N ARG A 38 -2.41 -7.57 -7.09
CA ARG A 38 -3.28 -8.12 -6.06
C ARG A 38 -4.51 -8.72 -6.74
N LYS A 39 -4.77 -10.01 -6.49
CA LYS A 39 -5.99 -10.69 -6.96
C LYS A 39 -7.19 -10.06 -6.26
N LEU A 40 -7.94 -9.23 -6.98
CA LEU A 40 -9.20 -8.68 -6.51
C LEU A 40 -10.27 -9.77 -6.52
N GLY A 41 -11.13 -9.80 -5.51
CA GLY A 41 -12.30 -10.68 -5.51
C GLY A 41 -13.30 -10.28 -6.60
N PRO A 42 -14.30 -11.12 -6.91
CA PRO A 42 -15.26 -10.86 -8.00
C PRO A 42 -15.95 -9.49 -7.90
N VAL A 43 -16.41 -9.12 -6.71
CA VAL A 43 -17.06 -7.81 -6.45
C VAL A 43 -16.08 -6.65 -6.65
N ALA A 44 -14.84 -6.78 -6.16
CA ALA A 44 -13.84 -5.73 -6.32
C ALA A 44 -13.42 -5.55 -7.78
N SER A 45 -13.26 -6.66 -8.53
CA SER A 45 -12.99 -6.62 -9.97
C SER A 45 -14.15 -6.01 -10.78
N PHE A 46 -15.40 -6.23 -10.36
CA PHE A 46 -16.56 -5.59 -10.97
C PHE A 46 -16.49 -4.07 -10.80
N TRP A 47 -16.23 -3.59 -9.58
CA TRP A 47 -16.13 -2.15 -9.32
C TRP A 47 -14.97 -1.50 -10.08
N GLU A 48 -13.81 -2.16 -10.15
CA GLU A 48 -12.67 -1.66 -10.93
C GLU A 48 -13.03 -1.50 -12.42
N ARG A 49 -13.67 -2.52 -13.02
CA ARG A 49 -14.14 -2.47 -14.41
C ARG A 49 -15.25 -1.45 -14.63
N PHE A 50 -16.17 -1.32 -13.68
CA PHE A 50 -17.26 -0.34 -13.73
C PHE A 50 -16.73 1.10 -13.75
N LEU A 51 -15.65 1.36 -13.01
CA LEU A 51 -14.98 2.66 -12.94
C LEU A 51 -14.05 2.96 -14.14
N GLN A 52 -13.68 1.95 -14.94
CA GLN A 52 -12.67 2.06 -16.01
C GLN A 52 -13.07 2.81 -17.29
N PRO A 53 -14.30 3.33 -17.41
CA PRO A 53 -14.51 4.62 -18.07
C PRO A 53 -14.73 5.65 -16.97
N GLY A 54 -13.77 6.57 -16.82
CA GLY A 54 -13.64 7.51 -15.69
C GLY A 54 -14.74 8.58 -15.56
N GLY A 55 -16.00 8.21 -15.72
CA GLY A 55 -17.15 9.09 -15.63
C GLY A 55 -17.42 9.54 -14.20
N PHE A 56 -17.67 10.84 -14.02
CA PHE A 56 -17.95 11.44 -12.72
C PHE A 56 -19.14 10.79 -12.01
N TRP A 57 -20.22 10.47 -12.74
CA TRP A 57 -21.41 9.83 -12.17
C TRP A 57 -21.12 8.43 -11.60
N ARG A 58 -20.23 7.66 -12.23
CA ARG A 58 -19.86 6.30 -11.77
C ARG A 58 -19.10 6.36 -10.46
N HIS A 59 -18.21 7.34 -10.33
CA HIS A 59 -17.48 7.60 -9.09
C HIS A 59 -18.41 8.06 -7.97
N GLN A 60 -19.42 8.89 -8.27
CA GLN A 60 -20.43 9.29 -7.29
C GLN A 60 -21.23 8.08 -6.78
N VAL A 61 -21.72 7.21 -7.68
CA VAL A 61 -22.45 5.99 -7.31
C VAL A 61 -21.58 5.08 -6.44
N TYR A 62 -20.33 4.85 -6.85
CA TYR A 62 -19.40 4.05 -6.06
C TYR A 62 -19.18 4.64 -4.66
N LYS A 63 -18.99 5.96 -4.57
CA LYS A 63 -18.80 6.66 -3.29
C LYS A 63 -20.03 6.51 -2.39
N VAL A 64 -21.24 6.70 -2.91
CA VAL A 64 -22.48 6.53 -2.14
C VAL A 64 -22.62 5.10 -1.65
N CYS A 65 -22.40 4.10 -2.51
CA CYS A 65 -22.51 2.68 -2.16
C CYS A 65 -21.46 2.25 -1.12
N SER A 66 -20.22 2.70 -1.26
CA SER A 66 -19.16 2.43 -0.28
C SER A 66 -19.45 3.11 1.07
N THR A 67 -19.91 4.36 1.04
CA THR A 67 -20.24 5.12 2.25
C THR A 67 -21.45 4.53 2.97
N SER A 68 -22.47 4.06 2.24
CA SER A 68 -23.63 3.41 2.86
C SER A 68 -23.24 2.11 3.57
N GLY A 69 -22.36 1.30 2.97
CA GLY A 69 -21.80 0.12 3.61
C GLY A 69 -21.04 0.44 4.91
N TYR A 70 -20.27 1.53 4.91
CA TYR A 70 -19.59 2.01 6.12
C TYR A 70 -20.58 2.44 7.21
N ILE A 71 -21.61 3.22 6.88
CA ILE A 71 -22.63 3.67 7.84
C ILE A 71 -23.37 2.47 8.44
N VAL A 72 -23.76 1.50 7.62
CA VAL A 72 -24.44 0.30 8.11
C VAL A 72 -23.54 -0.47 9.09
N THR A 73 -22.31 -0.74 8.70
CA THR A 73 -21.40 -1.59 9.48
C THR A 73 -20.86 -0.92 10.74
N ARG A 74 -20.57 0.38 10.68
CA ARG A 74 -19.92 1.12 11.78
C ARG A 74 -20.88 1.91 12.66
N VAL A 75 -22.09 2.20 12.19
CA VAL A 75 -23.06 3.03 12.93
C VAL A 75 -24.30 2.23 13.26
N LEU A 76 -25.03 1.73 12.24
CA LEU A 76 -26.33 1.10 12.46
C LEU A 76 -26.22 -0.22 13.24
N ILE A 77 -25.32 -1.12 12.85
CA ILE A 77 -25.17 -2.41 13.54
C ILE A 77 -24.76 -2.20 15.01
N PRO A 78 -23.73 -1.42 15.35
CA PRO A 78 -23.39 -1.16 16.75
C PRO A 78 -24.51 -0.47 17.52
N ALA A 79 -25.20 0.52 16.91
CA ALA A 79 -26.33 1.19 17.54
C ALA A 79 -27.46 0.21 17.88
N TRP A 80 -27.80 -0.72 16.98
CA TRP A 80 -28.79 -1.77 17.24
C TRP A 80 -28.34 -2.74 18.35
N ILE A 81 -27.07 -3.13 18.37
CA ILE A 81 -26.53 -3.98 19.44
C ILE A 81 -26.64 -3.27 20.80
N ILE A 82 -26.26 -1.98 20.87
CA ILE A 82 -26.37 -1.18 22.09
C ILE A 82 -27.83 -1.04 22.51
N ALA A 83 -28.73 -0.70 21.58
CA ALA A 83 -30.15 -0.56 21.87
C ALA A 83 -30.76 -1.87 22.39
N TYR A 84 -30.38 -3.00 21.80
CA TYR A 84 -30.77 -4.32 22.29
C TYR A 84 -30.24 -4.58 23.71
N TYR A 85 -28.97 -4.27 23.94
CA TYR A 85 -28.34 -4.44 25.25
C TYR A 85 -29.03 -3.61 26.33
N VAL A 86 -29.29 -2.32 26.06
CA VAL A 86 -29.98 -1.45 27.01
C VAL A 86 -31.37 -1.97 27.34
N LYS A 87 -32.13 -2.36 26.31
CA LYS A 87 -33.52 -2.83 26.45
C LYS A 87 -33.64 -4.10 27.31
N TYR A 88 -32.75 -5.08 27.12
CA TYR A 88 -32.90 -6.40 27.73
C TYR A 88 -31.95 -6.69 28.88
N HIS A 89 -30.85 -5.94 29.02
CA HIS A 89 -29.85 -6.19 30.07
C HIS A 89 -29.69 -5.03 31.03
N ALA A 90 -29.65 -3.79 30.56
CA ALA A 90 -29.45 -2.63 31.43
C ALA A 90 -30.74 -2.23 32.17
N MET A 91 -31.88 -2.17 31.48
CA MET A 91 -33.15 -1.76 32.09
C MET A 91 -33.83 -2.86 32.93
N VAL A 92 -33.41 -4.12 32.75
CA VAL A 92 -33.96 -5.27 33.49
C VAL A 92 -33.24 -5.49 34.82
N ARG A 93 -32.02 -4.96 34.97
CA ARG A 93 -31.28 -5.00 36.24
C ARG A 93 -31.53 -3.69 37.00
N PRO A 94 -32.07 -3.75 38.22
CA PRO A 94 -32.36 -2.57 39.02
C PRO A 94 -31.09 -1.83 39.46
#